data_AF-A0A165PV59-F1
#
_entry.id   AF-A0A165PV59-F1
#
_cell.length_a   1.000
_cell.length_b   1.000
_cell.length_c   1.000
_cell.angle_alpha   90.00
_cell.angle_beta   90.00
_cell.angle_gamma   90.00
#
_symmetry.space_group_name_H-M   'P 1'
#
loop_
_entity.id
_entity.type
_entity.pdbx_description
1 polymer ?
#
loop_
_entity_poly.entity_id
_entity_poly.type
_entity_poly.pdbx_seq_one_letter_code
_entity_poly.pdbx_strand_id
1 'polypeptide(L)'
;MTDSACACSATNTLQNDIDEVIIAVSDLQNLAYIQQLLLSERMQDSRERDALFTLHYAFRDRLEALEKACGTLERVAHPQPINLTVAS
;
A
#
# COMPACT_ATOMS: atom_id res chain seq x y z
N MET A 1 34.30 -11.29 3.75
CA MET A 1 33.51 -10.22 4.44
C MET A 1 32.64 -9.44 3.43
N THR A 2 31.94 -10.13 2.54
CA THR A 2 31.17 -9.49 1.44
C THR A 2 29.65 -9.69 1.56
N ASP A 3 29.23 -10.75 2.26
CA ASP A 3 27.82 -11.18 2.23
C ASP A 3 26.91 -10.28 3.07
N SER A 4 27.40 -9.76 4.20
CA SER A 4 26.63 -8.86 5.05
C SER A 4 26.40 -7.48 4.42
N ALA A 5 27.39 -6.93 3.71
CA ALA A 5 27.24 -5.64 3.02
C ALA A 5 26.31 -5.75 1.81
N CYS A 6 26.35 -6.87 1.09
CA CYS A 6 25.44 -7.17 -0.02
C CYS A 6 23.98 -7.37 0.45
N ALA A 7 23.78 -8.06 1.58
CA ALA A 7 22.45 -8.21 2.18
C ALA A 7 21.87 -6.86 2.66
N CYS A 8 22.65 -6.03 3.36
CA CYS A 8 22.18 -4.72 3.82
C CYS A 8 21.82 -3.78 2.66
N SER A 9 22.59 -3.80 1.57
CA SER A 9 22.29 -2.96 0.40
C SER A 9 21.02 -3.42 -0.32
N ALA A 10 20.79 -4.73 -0.45
CA ALA A 10 19.56 -5.27 -1.03
C ALA A 10 18.31 -4.95 -0.19
N THR A 11 18.40 -5.03 1.14
CA THR A 11 17.30 -4.67 2.05
C THR A 11 16.97 -3.17 1.98
N ASN A 12 17.98 -2.31 1.90
CA ASN A 12 17.79 -0.86 1.77
C ASN A 12 17.11 -0.50 0.43
N THR A 13 17.48 -1.15 -0.67
CA THR A 13 16.82 -0.95 -1.97
C THR A 13 15.36 -1.38 -1.92
N LEU A 14 15.06 -2.56 -1.36
CA LEU A 14 13.69 -3.04 -1.23
C LEU A 14 12.82 -2.12 -0.35
N GLN A 15 13.37 -1.58 0.75
CA GLN A 15 12.63 -0.65 1.60
C GLN A 15 12.32 0.67 0.88
N ASN A 16 13.29 1.24 0.16
CA ASN A 16 13.06 2.45 -0.64
C ASN A 16 11.96 2.23 -1.68
N ASP A 17 11.98 1.08 -2.38
CA ASP A 17 10.96 0.73 -3.37
C ASP A 17 9.58 0.60 -2.71
N ILE A 18 9.49 0.00 -1.52
CA ILE A 18 8.24 -0.09 -0.76
C ILE A 18 7.74 1.29 -0.34
N ASP A 19 8.61 2.15 0.17
CA ASP A 19 8.27 3.51 0.60
C ASP A 19 7.72 4.32 -0.59
N GLU A 20 8.34 4.22 -1.77
CA GLU A 20 7.85 4.87 -3.00
C GLU A 20 6.45 4.37 -3.39
N VAL A 21 6.19 3.06 -3.29
CA VAL A 21 4.85 2.50 -3.55
C VAL A 21 3.84 3.01 -2.51
N ILE A 22 4.20 3.08 -1.23
CA ILE A 22 3.31 3.59 -0.18
C ILE A 22 2.93 5.06 -0.44
N ILE A 23 3.90 5.89 -0.83
CA ILE A 23 3.65 7.29 -1.21
C ILE A 23 2.67 7.36 -2.38
N ALA A 24 2.93 6.58 -3.45
CA ALA A 24 2.04 6.55 -4.60
C ALA A 24 0.62 6.06 -4.25
N VAL A 25 0.49 5.07 -3.36
CA VAL A 25 -0.82 4.61 -2.87
C VAL A 25 -1.55 5.70 -2.12
N SER A 26 -0.86 6.45 -1.26
CA SER A 26 -1.43 7.59 -0.53
C SER A 26 -1.94 8.68 -1.47
N ASP A 27 -1.15 9.04 -2.49
CA ASP A 27 -1.58 9.99 -3.52
C ASP A 27 -2.81 9.52 -4.29
N LEU A 28 -2.86 8.22 -4.66
CA LEU A 28 -4.00 7.62 -5.33
C LEU A 28 -5.25 7.56 -4.42
N GLN A 29 -5.09 7.33 -3.13
CA GLN A 29 -6.19 7.37 -2.15
C GLN A 29 -6.78 8.78 -2.05
N ASN A 30 -5.93 9.82 -2.06
CA ASN A 30 -6.37 11.22 -2.09
C ASN A 30 -7.15 11.54 -3.38
N LEU A 31 -6.67 11.06 -4.53
CA LEU A 31 -7.39 11.22 -5.80
C LEU A 31 -8.72 10.49 -5.81
N ALA A 32 -8.77 9.26 -5.28
CA ALA A 32 -10.01 8.50 -5.14
C ALA A 32 -11.02 9.28 -4.26
N TYR A 33 -10.57 9.86 -3.15
CA TYR A 33 -11.42 10.70 -2.31
C TYR A 33 -12.01 11.89 -3.08
N ILE A 34 -11.21 12.59 -3.89
CA ILE A 34 -11.69 13.69 -4.74
C ILE A 34 -12.68 13.19 -5.79
N GLN A 35 -12.43 12.03 -6.41
CA GLN A 35 -13.36 11.41 -7.35
C GLN A 35 -14.72 11.14 -6.68
N GLN A 36 -14.72 10.58 -5.47
CA GLN A 36 -15.94 10.33 -4.70
C GLN A 36 -16.74 11.62 -4.45
N LEU A 37 -16.06 12.71 -4.09
CA LEU A 37 -16.69 14.02 -3.89
C LEU A 37 -17.37 14.50 -5.18
N LEU A 38 -16.64 14.46 -6.30
CA LEU A 38 -17.16 14.90 -7.60
C LEU A 38 -18.35 14.05 -8.10
N LEU A 39 -18.28 12.72 -7.94
CA LEU A 39 -19.37 11.82 -8.30
C LEU A 39 -20.62 12.07 -7.46
N SER A 40 -20.43 12.38 -6.17
CA SER A 40 -21.53 12.66 -5.24
C SER A 40 -22.20 14.00 -5.53
N GLU A 41 -21.43 15.03 -5.88
CA GLU A 41 -21.94 16.40 -6.00
C GLU A 41 -22.39 16.77 -7.42
N ARG A 42 -21.79 16.18 -8.46
CA ARG A 42 -21.93 16.68 -9.85
C ARG A 42 -22.69 15.76 -10.79
N MET A 43 -22.91 14.49 -10.45
CA MET A 43 -23.62 13.56 -11.33
C MET A 43 -25.09 13.39 -10.91
N GLN A 44 -25.99 13.80 -11.80
CA GLN A 44 -27.44 13.76 -11.62
C GLN A 44 -28.07 12.46 -12.16
N ASP A 45 -27.45 11.79 -13.14
CA ASP A 45 -27.94 10.50 -13.66
C ASP A 45 -27.58 9.35 -12.73
N SER A 46 -28.60 8.62 -12.28
CA SER A 46 -28.45 7.48 -11.36
C SER A 46 -27.59 6.34 -11.91
N ARG A 47 -27.71 5.96 -13.19
CA ARG A 47 -27.12 4.70 -13.68
C ARG A 47 -25.62 4.81 -13.91
N GLU A 48 -25.20 5.89 -14.57
CA GLU A 48 -23.78 6.15 -14.82
C GLU A 48 -23.04 6.42 -13.51
N ARG A 49 -23.67 7.18 -12.61
CA ARG A 49 -23.13 7.46 -11.27
C ARG A 49 -22.93 6.18 -10.47
N ASP A 50 -23.91 5.26 -10.47
CA ASP A 50 -23.81 4.01 -9.71
C ASP A 50 -22.73 3.08 -10.31
N ALA A 51 -22.57 3.04 -11.64
CA ALA A 51 -21.48 2.31 -12.29
C ALA A 51 -20.10 2.90 -11.93
N LEU A 52 -19.98 4.23 -11.92
CA LEU A 52 -18.76 4.92 -11.53
C LEU A 52 -18.44 4.74 -10.04
N PHE A 53 -19.44 4.74 -9.17
CA PHE A 53 -19.22 4.38 -7.76
C PHE A 53 -18.76 2.93 -7.59
N THR A 54 -19.33 2.00 -8.36
CA THR A 54 -18.88 0.60 -8.34
C THR A 54 -17.40 0.49 -8.71
N LEU A 55 -16.98 1.19 -9.78
CA LEU A 55 -15.58 1.24 -10.18
C LEU A 55 -14.69 1.91 -9.12
N HIS A 56 -15.16 3.02 -8.54
CA HIS A 56 -14.46 3.75 -7.48
C HIS A 56 -14.22 2.87 -6.24
N TYR A 57 -15.23 2.15 -5.78
CA TYR A 57 -15.08 1.24 -4.64
C TYR A 57 -14.13 0.08 -4.97
N ALA A 58 -14.23 -0.52 -6.16
CA ALA A 58 -13.31 -1.55 -6.58
C ALA A 58 -11.85 -1.04 -6.64
N PHE A 59 -11.65 0.19 -7.12
CA PHE A 59 -10.33 0.84 -7.13
C PHE A 59 -9.79 1.07 -5.72
N ARG A 60 -10.60 1.64 -4.82
CA ARG A 60 -10.23 1.85 -3.41
C ARG A 60 -9.87 0.55 -2.71
N ASP A 61 -10.63 -0.52 -2.93
CA ASP A 61 -10.33 -1.85 -2.38
C ASP A 61 -8.98 -2.40 -2.87
N ARG A 62 -8.58 -2.10 -4.11
CA ARG A 62 -7.25 -2.48 -4.63
C ARG A 62 -6.14 -1.66 -3.99
N LEU A 63 -6.34 -0.37 -3.74
CA LEU A 63 -5.37 0.46 -3.03
C LEU A 63 -5.16 -0.03 -1.59
N GLU A 64 -6.25 -0.31 -0.86
CA GLU A 64 -6.16 -0.87 0.51
C GLU A 64 -5.47 -2.24 0.55
N ALA A 65 -5.70 -3.07 -0.47
CA ALA A 65 -5.02 -4.37 -0.58
C ALA A 65 -3.51 -4.20 -0.87
N LEU A 66 -3.14 -3.23 -1.71
CA LEU A 66 -1.75 -2.93 -2.02
C LEU A 66 -1.00 -2.38 -0.80
N GLU A 67 -1.62 -1.47 -0.05
CA GLU A 67 -1.07 -0.94 1.20
C GLU A 67 -0.77 -2.06 2.22
N LYS A 68 -1.73 -3.00 2.39
CA LYS A 68 -1.54 -4.18 3.25
C LYS A 68 -0.44 -5.12 2.76
N ALA A 69 -0.30 -5.27 1.45
CA ALA A 69 0.77 -6.07 0.85
C ALA A 69 2.14 -5.44 1.13
N CYS A 70 2.28 -4.12 0.97
CA CYS A 70 3.49 -3.38 1.33
C CYS A 70 3.85 -3.60 2.80
N GLY A 71 2.90 -3.39 3.73
CA GLY A 71 3.15 -3.63 5.16
C GLY A 71 3.50 -5.09 5.51
N THR A 72 3.14 -6.06 4.66
CA THR A 72 3.58 -7.45 4.79
C THR A 72 5.02 -7.62 4.30
N LEU A 73 5.38 -7.00 3.17
CA LEU A 73 6.73 -7.03 2.61
C LEU A 73 7.73 -6.34 3.55
N GLU A 74 7.37 -5.23 4.19
CA GLU A 74 8.24 -4.56 5.17
C GLU A 74 8.63 -5.50 6.33
N ARG A 75 7.67 -6.27 6.85
CA ARG A 75 7.92 -7.25 7.93
C ARG A 75 8.82 -8.40 7.49
N VAL A 76 8.77 -8.78 6.21
CA VAL A 76 9.65 -9.81 5.64
C VAL A 76 11.05 -9.25 5.38
N ALA A 77 11.15 -8.00 4.94
CA ALA A 77 12.42 -7.30 4.73
C ALA A 77 13.16 -7.04 6.06
N HIS A 78 12.41 -6.80 7.14
CA HIS A 78 12.91 -6.56 8.49
C HIS A 78 12.35 -7.57 9.50
N PRO A 79 12.80 -8.84 9.46
CA PRO A 79 12.32 -9.85 10.39
C PRO A 79 12.71 -9.45 11.82
N GLN A 80 11.73 -9.35 12.72
CA GLN A 80 12.00 -9.06 14.12
C GLN A 80 12.83 -10.21 14.74
N PRO A 81 13.84 -9.90 15.57
CA PRO A 81 14.60 -10.93 16.26
C PRO A 81 13.67 -11.73 17.18
N ILE A 82 13.61 -13.05 16.98
CA ILE A 82 12.91 -13.95 17.88
C ILE A 82 13.71 -13.98 19.18
N ASN A 83 13.20 -13.34 20.23
CA ASN A 83 13.73 -13.48 21.59
C ASN A 83 13.47 -14.90 22.08
N LEU A 84 14.40 -15.82 21.82
CA LEU A 84 14.44 -17.12 22.47
C LEU A 84 14.97 -16.91 23.89
N THR A 85 14.09 -16.58 24.85
CA THR A 85 14.39 -16.82 26.25
C THR A 85 14.46 -18.32 26.46
N VAL A 86 15.67 -18.87 26.37
CA VAL A 86 15.98 -20.22 26.81
C VAL A 86 15.79 -20.22 28.33
N ALA A 87 14.71 -20.83 28.80
CA ALA A 87 14.52 -21.11 30.21
C ALA A 87 15.54 -22.18 30.61
N SER A 88 16.48 -21.79 31.48
CA SER A 88 17.42 -22.69 32.17
C SER A 88 16.75 -23.37 33.37
#